data_AF-A0A7J9J1Y8-F1
#
_entry.id   AF-A0A7J9J1Y8-F1
#
_cell.length_a   1.000
_cell.length_b   1.000
_cell.length_c   1.000
_cell.angle_alpha   90.00
_cell.angle_beta   90.00
_cell.angle_gamma   90.00
#
_symmetry.space_group_name_H-M   'P 1'
#
loop_
_entity.id
_entity.type
_entity.pdbx_description
1 polymer ?
#
loop_
_entity_poly.entity_id
_entity_poly.type
_entity_poly.pdbx_seq_one_letter_code
_entity_poly.pdbx_strand_id
1 'polypeptide(L)' 'MKKIKFVSEQLDKIANALEQFTEDKTPYLYGEVMSMEVEGFVDDFLCSVFDYLVDCEFEVKVFFAKSTKYRKNWLQKFSK' A
#
# COMPACT_ATOMS: atom_id res chain seq x y z
N MET A 1 40.20 -9.61 -4.28
CA MET A 1 39.01 -9.41 -5.14
C MET A 1 37.70 -9.98 -4.57
N LYS A 2 37.63 -11.24 -4.09
CA LYS A 2 36.36 -11.84 -3.60
C LYS A 2 35.63 -11.06 -2.49
N LYS A 3 36.37 -10.52 -1.51
CA LYS A 3 35.78 -9.70 -0.42
C LYS A 3 35.17 -8.38 -0.92
N ILE A 4 35.84 -7.72 -1.88
CA ILE A 4 35.37 -6.46 -2.47
C ILE A 4 34.06 -6.70 -3.25
N LYS A 5 33.99 -7.80 -4.03
CA LYS A 5 32.77 -8.18 -4.75
C LYS A 5 31.61 -8.51 -3.82
N PHE A 6 31.86 -9.21 -2.71
CA PHE A 6 30.82 -9.47 -1.72
C PHE A 6 30.30 -8.19 -1.09
N VAL A 7 31.18 -7.26 -0.73
CA VAL A 7 30.78 -5.96 -0.15
C VAL A 7 29.95 -5.15 -1.15
N SER A 8 30.32 -5.09 -2.43
CA SER A 8 29.53 -4.38 -3.45
C SER A 8 28.12 -4.96 -3.58
N GLU A 9 28.00 -6.30 -3.64
CA GLU A 9 26.69 -6.97 -3.73
C GLU A 9 25.78 -6.69 -2.52
N GLN A 10 26.36 -6.55 -1.32
CA GLN A 10 25.58 -6.20 -0.12
C GLN A 10 25.15 -4.74 -0.14
N LEU A 11 26.01 -3.83 -0.60
CA LEU A 11 25.67 -2.41 -0.76
C LEU A 11 24.56 -2.22 -1.80
N ASP A 12 24.58 -2.96 -2.90
CA ASP A 12 23.52 -2.91 -3.91
C ASP A 12 22.16 -3.36 -3.33
N LYS A 13 22.16 -4.41 -2.49
CA LYS A 13 20.93 -4.86 -1.80
C LYS A 13 20.41 -3.81 -0.82
N ILE A 14 21.30 -3.15 -0.08
CA ILE A 14 20.93 -2.08 0.84
C ILE A 14 20.35 -0.88 0.08
N ALA A 15 21.00 -0.47 -1.02
CA ALA A 15 20.52 0.63 -1.86
C ALA A 15 19.11 0.34 -2.41
N ASN A 16 18.90 -0.85 -2.98
CA ASN A 16 17.57 -1.27 -3.46
C ASN A 16 16.51 -1.30 -2.34
N ALA A 17 16.87 -1.81 -1.15
CA ALA A 17 15.96 -1.82 -0.02
C ALA A 17 15.61 -0.40 0.47
N LEU A 18 16.56 0.53 0.43
CA LEU A 18 16.34 1.94 0.76
C LEU A 18 15.43 2.62 -0.27
N GLU A 19 15.66 2.39 -1.56
CA GLU A 19 14.79 2.93 -2.63
C GLU A 19 13.34 2.48 -2.43
N GLN A 20 13.10 1.18 -2.21
CA GLN A 20 11.77 0.63 -1.94
C GLN A 20 11.16 1.10 -0.61
N PHE A 21 11.99 1.40 0.38
CA PHE A 21 11.54 1.95 1.66
C PHE A 21 11.06 3.40 1.53
N THR A 22 11.69 4.17 0.65
CA THR A 22 11.35 5.57 0.37
C THR A 22 10.32 5.75 -0.76
N GLU A 23 9.92 4.66 -1.42
CA GLU A 23 8.94 4.71 -2.50
C GLU A 23 7.60 5.22 -1.98
N ASP A 24 7.09 6.28 -2.60
CA ASP A 24 5.78 6.81 -2.30
C ASP A 24 4.71 5.83 -2.79
N LYS A 25 4.05 5.16 -1.83
CA LYS A 25 2.98 4.20 -2.11
C LYS A 25 1.61 4.84 -2.27
N THR A 26 1.51 6.16 -2.14
CA THR A 26 0.24 6.90 -2.24
C THR A 26 -0.46 6.67 -3.59
N PRO A 27 0.21 6.68 -4.76
CA PRO A 27 -0.45 6.39 -6.03
C PRO A 27 -0.96 4.94 -6.13
N TYR A 28 -0.21 3.99 -5.56
CA TYR A 28 -0.61 2.58 -5.53
C TYR A 28 -1.82 2.37 -4.61
N LEU A 29 -1.83 3.03 -3.45
CA LEU A 29 -2.97 3.04 -2.53
C LEU A 29 -4.24 3.57 -3.20
N TYR A 30 -4.13 4.69 -3.92
CA TYR A 30 -5.26 5.27 -4.65
C TYR A 30 -5.87 4.25 -5.62
N GLY A 31 -5.05 3.61 -6.45
CA GLY A 31 -5.52 2.60 -7.40
C GLY A 31 -6.22 1.42 -6.73
N GLU A 32 -5.66 0.90 -5.64
CA GLU A 32 -6.25 -0.22 -4.90
C GLU A 32 -7.56 0.16 -4.20
N VAL A 33 -7.67 1.37 -3.64
CA VAL A 33 -8.91 1.86 -3.04
C VAL A 33 -9.99 2.06 -4.11
N MET A 34 -9.65 2.72 -5.23
CA MET A 34 -10.60 2.95 -6.33
C MET A 34 -11.04 1.66 -7.02
N SER A 35 -10.18 0.62 -7.04
CA SER A 35 -10.57 -0.69 -7.57
C SER A 35 -11.80 -1.30 -6.88
N MET A 36 -12.15 -0.85 -5.67
CA MET A 36 -13.32 -1.32 -4.94
C MET A 36 -14.65 -0.78 -5.51
N GLU A 37 -14.62 0.14 -6.48
CA GLU A 37 -15.82 0.54 -7.24
C GLU A 37 -16.52 -0.68 -7.88
N VAL A 38 -15.75 -1.68 -8.33
CA VAL A 38 -16.28 -2.93 -8.89
C VAL A 38 -17.14 -3.73 -7.90
N GLU A 39 -16.99 -3.48 -6.60
CA GLU A 39 -17.78 -4.09 -5.54
C GLU A 39 -19.02 -3.27 -5.17
N GLY A 40 -19.25 -2.14 -5.86
CA GLY A 40 -20.42 -1.28 -5.73
C GLY A 40 -20.26 -0.08 -4.79
N PHE A 41 -19.03 0.28 -4.40
CA PHE A 41 -18.79 1.48 -3.60
C PHE A 41 -18.71 2.72 -4.49
N VAL A 42 -19.28 3.84 -4.02
CA VAL A 42 -19.30 5.10 -4.76
C VAL A 42 -17.98 5.87 -4.60
N ASP A 43 -17.59 6.61 -5.64
CA ASP A 43 -16.30 7.31 -5.74
C ASP A 43 -16.05 8.27 -4.56
N ASP A 44 -17.03 9.11 -4.18
CA ASP A 44 -16.90 10.04 -3.05
C ASP A 44 -16.57 9.33 -1.72
N PHE A 45 -17.14 8.14 -1.50
CA PHE A 45 -16.86 7.34 -0.31
C PHE A 45 -15.46 6.75 -0.38
N LEU A 46 -15.03 6.26 -1.55
CA LEU A 46 -13.69 5.73 -1.74
C LEU A 46 -12.61 6.82 -1.62
N CYS A 47 -12.88 8.04 -2.07
CA CYS A 47 -12.03 9.20 -1.82
C CYS A 47 -11.87 9.47 -0.31
N SER A 48 -12.98 9.47 0.44
CA SER A 48 -12.94 9.67 1.90
C SER A 48 -12.15 8.57 2.63
N VAL A 49 -12.25 7.33 2.15
CA VAL A 49 -11.45 6.20 2.66
C VAL A 49 -9.98 6.39 2.34
N PHE A 50 -9.65 6.82 1.13
CA PHE A 50 -8.28 7.10 0.72
C PHE A 50 -7.65 8.17 1.62
N ASP A 51 -8.35 9.29 1.84
CA ASP A 51 -7.89 10.36 2.72
C ASP A 51 -7.61 9.85 4.13
N TYR A 52 -8.51 9.03 4.70
CA TYR A 52 -8.31 8.38 5.99
C TYR A 52 -7.07 7.45 6.02
N LEU A 53 -6.86 6.67 4.96
CA LEU A 53 -5.77 5.70 4.90
C LEU A 53 -4.41 6.41 4.75
N VAL A 54 -4.33 7.50 3.99
CA VAL A 54 -3.10 8.29 3.84
C VAL A 54 -2.59 8.78 5.19
N ASP A 55 -3.49 9.11 6.12
CA ASP A 55 -3.15 9.54 7.48
C ASP A 55 -2.69 8.39 8.40
N CYS A 56 -2.85 7.12 7.99
CA CYS A 56 -2.52 5.96 8.82
C CYS A 56 -1.81 4.83 8.06
N GLU A 57 -0.46 4.84 8.11
CA GLU A 57 0.39 3.84 7.45
C GLU A 57 0.08 2.38 7.89
N PHE A 58 -0.35 2.18 9.15
CA PHE A 58 -0.73 0.86 9.65
C PHE A 58 -2.00 0.34 8.96
N GLU A 59 -3.02 1.17 8.83
CA GLU A 59 -4.27 0.80 8.16
C GLU A 59 -4.04 0.55 6.66
N VAL A 60 -3.13 1.30 6.02
CA VAL A 60 -2.69 1.03 4.63
C VAL A 60 -2.11 -0.38 4.49
N LYS A 61 -1.18 -0.75 5.38
CA LYS A 61 -0.57 -2.09 5.38
C LYS A 61 -1.62 -3.18 5.58
N VAL A 62 -2.55 -2.95 6.50
CA VAL A 62 -3.66 -3.88 6.79
C VAL A 62 -4.62 -3.99 5.61
N PHE A 63 -4.93 -2.89 4.93
CA PHE A 63 -5.79 -2.85 3.75
C PHE A 63 -5.16 -3.64 2.59
N PHE A 64 -3.87 -3.40 2.29
CA PHE A 64 -3.17 -4.13 1.24
C PHE A 64 -3.08 -5.64 1.52
N ALA A 65 -2.86 -6.04 2.77
CA ALA A 65 -2.79 -7.45 3.16
C ALA A 65 -4.14 -8.20 3.04
N LYS A 66 -5.27 -7.49 3.04
CA LYS A 66 -6.60 -8.11 2.90
C LYS A 66 -6.87 -8.50 1.45
N SER A 67 -7.55 -9.63 1.25
CA SER A 67 -8.16 -9.96 -0.05
C SER A 67 -9.35 -9.04 -0.36
N THR A 68 -9.77 -8.99 -1.61
CA THR A 68 -10.94 -8.18 -2.06
C THR A 68 -12.17 -8.40 -1.19
N LYS A 69 -12.49 -9.66 -0.85
CA LYS A 69 -13.59 -10.02 0.07
C LYS A 69 -13.47 -9.32 1.43
N TYR A 70 -12.27 -9.30 2.01
CA TYR A 70 -12.04 -8.70 3.32
C TYR A 70 -11.92 -7.17 3.27
N ARG A 71 -11.44 -6.60 2.16
CA ARG A 71 -11.48 -5.16 1.91
C ARG A 71 -12.94 -4.68 1.83
N LYS A 72 -13.80 -5.38 1.10
CA LYS A 72 -15.25 -5.10 1.05
C LYS A 72 -15.88 -5.11 2.45
N ASN A 73 -15.63 -6.16 3.22
CA ASN A 73 -16.15 -6.27 4.59
C ASN A 73 -15.65 -5.16 5.51
N TRP A 74 -14.41 -4.70 5.30
CA TRP A 74 -13.83 -3.59 6.07
C TRP A 74 -14.48 -2.26 5.68
N LEU A 75 -14.62 -1.97 4.38
CA LEU A 75 -15.28 -0.77 3.87
C LEU A 75 -16.74 -0.64 4.33
N GLN A 76 -17.48 -1.76 4.36
CA GLN A 76 -18.84 -1.79 4.88
C GLN A 76 -18.95 -1.48 6.39
N LYS A 77 -17.86 -1.65 7.13
CA LYS A 77 -17.78 -1.26 8.55
C LYS A 77 -17.30 0.17 8.72
N PHE A 78 -16.44 0.64 7.82
CA PHE A 78 -15.95 2.02 7.80
C PHE A 78 -17.07 3.03 7.59
N SER A 79 -18.12 2.66 6.84
CA SER A 79 -19.30 3.50 6.60
C SER A 79 -20.35 3.53 7.73
N LYS A 80 -20.10 2.88 8.88
CA LYS A 80 -21.00 2.82 10.04
C LYS A 80 -20.41 3.51 11.25
#